data_AF-A0A7C2B9G5-F1
#
_entry.id   AF-A0A7C2B9G5-F1
#
_cell.length_a   1.000
_cell.length_b   1.000
_cell.length_c   1.000
_cell.angle_alpha   90.00
_cell.angle_beta   90.00
_cell.angle_gamma   90.00
#
_symmetry.space_group_name_H-M   'P 1'
#
loop_
_entity.id
_entity.type
_entity.pdbx_description
1 polymer ?
#
loop_
_entity_poly.entity_id
_entity_poly.type
_entity_poly.pdbx_seq_one_letter_code
_entity_poly.pdbx_strand_id
1 'polypeptide(L)'
;EIEKRLALHIQKFVSYGGYPRVVLSDDYEEKKNILKNIYSTLILREVKDLFGIAESQSLIKLVKALALQIGNLINYSELCDISGFKFSKLKASVSILEKVFIANRCYPFSSNKRNELVKNPKIYFVDTGLRNVIVNDFKDERTDSGALYENLIYSEYLKKGKKLNYWRTKSGAEVDFIDESIPLEIKLTPKIGKSLHSFIAKYSPEKAFVVSGRNAASKKVKNTEIGFVSFAKFL
;
A
#
# COMPACT_ATOMS: atom_id res chain seq x y z
N GLU A 1 -19.36 11.75 -17.85
CA GLU A 1 -20.20 11.48 -16.67
C GLU A 1 -19.78 10.21 -15.93
N ILE A 2 -19.65 9.07 -16.61
CA ILE A 2 -19.20 7.77 -16.04
C ILE A 2 -17.89 7.89 -15.25
N GLU A 3 -16.85 8.54 -15.80
CA GLU A 3 -15.56 8.67 -15.11
C GLU A 3 -15.66 9.44 -13.79
N LYS A 4 -16.52 10.46 -13.70
CA LYS A 4 -16.75 11.21 -12.44
C LYS A 4 -17.44 10.32 -11.40
N ARG A 5 -18.43 9.53 -11.82
CA ARG A 5 -19.11 8.57 -10.93
C ARG A 5 -18.13 7.51 -10.43
N LEU A 6 -17.29 6.96 -11.30
CA LEU A 6 -16.27 5.99 -10.92
C LEU A 6 -15.25 6.58 -9.94
N ALA A 7 -14.80 7.82 -10.15
CA ALA A 7 -13.89 8.49 -9.23
C ALA A 7 -14.46 8.61 -7.80
N LEU A 8 -15.76 8.92 -7.67
CA LEU A 8 -16.44 8.96 -6.37
C LEU A 8 -16.49 7.58 -5.70
N HIS A 9 -16.75 6.52 -6.47
CA HIS A 9 -16.74 5.16 -5.93
C HIS A 9 -15.34 4.74 -5.48
N ILE A 10 -14.30 5.13 -6.21
CA ILE A 10 -12.91 4.87 -5.82
C ILE A 10 -12.56 5.62 -4.55
N GLN A 11 -12.95 6.88 -4.41
CA GLN A 11 -12.72 7.62 -3.17
C GLN A 11 -13.37 6.91 -1.97
N LYS A 12 -14.61 6.45 -2.12
CA LYS A 12 -15.28 5.63 -1.09
C LYS A 12 -14.53 4.32 -0.83
N PHE A 13 -14.06 3.65 -1.87
CA PHE A 13 -13.30 2.41 -1.77
C PHE A 13 -11.94 2.62 -1.08
N VAL A 14 -11.26 3.74 -1.33
CA VAL A 14 -10.04 4.13 -0.62
C VAL A 14 -10.34 4.35 0.86
N SER A 15 -11.41 5.06 1.19
CA SER A 15 -11.76 5.36 2.59
C SER A 15 -12.22 4.14 3.38
N TYR A 16 -13.07 3.29 2.80
CA TYR A 16 -13.77 2.21 3.50
C TYR A 16 -13.35 0.80 3.10
N GLY A 17 -12.52 0.64 2.07
CA GLY A 17 -12.06 -0.65 1.61
C GLY A 17 -13.08 -1.43 0.79
N GLY A 18 -12.75 -2.71 0.53
CA GLY A 18 -13.47 -3.58 -0.39
C GLY A 18 -14.20 -4.77 0.26
N TYR A 19 -14.29 -4.83 1.59
CA TYR A 19 -15.03 -5.91 2.26
C TYR A 19 -16.52 -5.88 1.84
N PRO A 20 -17.12 -7.00 1.37
CA PRO A 20 -18.47 -6.99 0.80
C PRO A 20 -19.52 -6.35 1.70
N ARG A 21 -19.54 -6.72 2.99
CA ARG A 21 -20.49 -6.14 3.96
C ARG A 21 -20.31 -4.64 4.16
N VAL A 22 -19.06 -4.15 4.08
CA VAL A 22 -18.77 -2.72 4.16
C VAL A 22 -19.25 -2.02 2.90
N VAL A 23 -18.98 -2.58 1.72
CA VAL A 23 -19.39 -1.99 0.43
C VAL A 23 -20.92 -1.88 0.32
N LEU A 24 -21.65 -2.92 0.75
CA LEU A 24 -23.12 -3.01 0.67
C LEU A 24 -23.87 -2.15 1.69
N SER A 25 -23.22 -1.67 2.75
CA SER A 25 -23.87 -0.78 3.72
C SER A 25 -23.96 0.65 3.16
N ASP A 26 -25.10 1.32 3.35
CA ASP A 26 -25.27 2.73 2.94
C ASP A 26 -24.85 3.71 4.04
N ASP A 27 -24.85 3.28 5.31
CA ASP A 27 -24.51 4.11 6.46
C ASP A 27 -23.00 4.10 6.74
N TYR A 28 -22.41 5.29 6.84
CA TYR A 28 -20.97 5.44 7.09
C TYR A 28 -20.56 4.99 8.50
N GLU A 29 -21.42 5.13 9.51
CA GLU A 29 -21.11 4.65 10.85
C GLU A 29 -21.19 3.12 10.93
N GLU A 30 -22.17 2.51 10.27
CA GLU A 30 -22.22 1.05 10.12
C GLU A 30 -20.98 0.51 9.41
N LYS A 31 -20.52 1.13 8.31
CA LYS A 31 -19.26 0.75 7.64
C LYS A 31 -18.07 0.74 8.61
N LYS A 32 -17.93 1.80 9.42
CA LYS A 32 -16.86 1.88 10.43
C LYS A 32 -17.00 0.79 11.48
N ASN A 33 -18.21 0.50 11.95
CA ASN A 33 -18.47 -0.54 12.94
C ASN A 33 -18.16 -1.94 12.39
N ILE A 34 -18.51 -2.23 11.15
CA ILE A 34 -18.14 -3.48 10.47
C ILE A 34 -16.62 -3.60 10.40
N LEU A 35 -15.91 -2.56 9.96
CA LEU A 35 -14.44 -2.56 9.91
C LEU A 35 -13.81 -2.74 11.30
N LYS A 36 -14.35 -2.09 12.34
CA LYS A 36 -13.89 -2.26 13.73
C LYS A 36 -14.07 -3.71 14.20
N ASN A 37 -15.17 -4.34 13.83
CA ASN A 37 -15.45 -5.74 14.17
C ASN A 37 -14.52 -6.70 13.42
N ILE A 38 -14.26 -6.44 12.13
CA ILE A 38 -13.27 -7.20 11.34
C ILE A 38 -11.89 -7.08 12.00
N TYR A 39 -11.42 -5.86 12.26
CA TYR A 39 -10.13 -5.59 12.90
C TYR A 39 -10.02 -6.28 14.27
N SER A 40 -11.06 -6.13 15.11
CA SER A 40 -11.12 -6.76 16.43
C SER A 40 -11.07 -8.27 16.31
N THR A 41 -11.77 -8.87 15.35
CA THR A 41 -11.76 -10.32 15.13
C THR A 41 -10.38 -10.80 14.69
N LEU A 42 -9.77 -10.16 13.70
CA LEU A 42 -8.44 -10.54 13.19
C LEU A 42 -7.38 -10.43 14.29
N ILE A 43 -7.30 -9.30 14.98
CA ILE A 43 -6.28 -9.08 16.02
C ILE A 43 -6.56 -9.89 17.29
N LEU A 44 -7.79 -9.88 17.80
CA LEU A 44 -8.11 -10.48 19.10
C LEU A 44 -8.27 -11.99 19.04
N ARG A 45 -8.64 -12.55 17.89
CA ARG A 45 -8.79 -14.01 17.73
C ARG A 45 -7.52 -14.60 17.13
N GLU A 46 -7.20 -14.24 15.89
CA GLU A 46 -6.14 -14.93 15.16
C GLU A 46 -4.76 -14.59 15.68
N VAL A 47 -4.51 -13.32 16.00
CA VAL A 47 -3.17 -12.90 16.42
C VAL A 47 -2.97 -13.08 17.92
N LYS A 48 -3.97 -12.79 18.77
CA LYS A 48 -3.82 -12.99 20.22
C LYS A 48 -3.54 -14.45 20.60
N ASP A 49 -4.16 -15.41 19.93
CA ASP A 49 -3.92 -16.84 20.17
C ASP A 49 -2.45 -17.24 19.87
N LEU A 50 -1.79 -16.51 18.97
CA LEU A 50 -0.39 -16.72 18.60
C LEU A 50 0.62 -16.00 19.51
N PHE A 51 0.21 -14.91 20.18
CA PHE A 51 1.12 -14.02 20.95
C PHE A 51 0.84 -13.98 22.46
N GLY A 52 -0.28 -14.52 22.93
CA GLY A 52 -0.69 -14.41 24.33
C GLY A 52 -1.17 -13.01 24.75
N ILE A 53 -1.78 -12.92 25.94
CA ILE A 53 -2.50 -11.71 26.39
C ILE A 53 -1.55 -10.51 26.62
N ALA A 54 -0.39 -10.74 27.23
CA ALA A 54 0.56 -9.67 27.60
C ALA A 54 1.12 -8.92 26.36
N GLU A 55 1.13 -9.58 25.21
CA GLU A 55 1.74 -9.06 23.97
C GLU A 55 0.73 -8.33 23.08
N SER A 56 -0.56 -8.42 23.43
CA SER A 56 -1.65 -7.79 22.68
C SER A 56 -1.49 -6.28 22.55
N GLN A 57 -1.03 -5.59 23.60
CA GLN A 57 -0.81 -4.14 23.55
C GLN A 57 0.37 -3.76 22.66
N SER A 58 1.50 -4.48 22.75
CA SER A 58 2.68 -4.26 21.90
C SER A 58 2.36 -4.49 20.43
N LEU A 59 1.55 -5.52 20.14
CA LEU A 59 1.06 -5.79 18.79
C LEU A 59 0.16 -4.67 18.26
N ILE A 60 -0.80 -4.19 19.06
CA ILE A 60 -1.67 -3.06 18.66
C ILE A 60 -0.82 -1.83 18.32
N LYS A 61 0.19 -1.51 19.15
CA LYS A 61 1.13 -0.41 18.88
C LYS A 61 1.90 -0.64 17.58
N LEU A 62 2.41 -1.85 17.33
CA LEU A 62 3.10 -2.21 16.10
C LEU A 62 2.20 -2.02 14.87
N VAL A 63 0.99 -2.59 14.88
CA VAL A 63 0.05 -2.52 13.76
C VAL A 63 -0.33 -1.08 13.45
N LYS A 64 -0.59 -0.27 14.50
CA LYS A 64 -0.88 1.16 14.34
C LYS A 64 0.31 1.94 13.78
N ALA A 65 1.53 1.66 14.25
CA ALA A 65 2.74 2.28 13.72
C ALA A 65 2.98 1.93 12.25
N LEU A 66 2.76 0.67 11.85
CA LEU A 66 2.83 0.24 10.46
C LEU A 66 1.76 0.94 9.61
N ALA A 67 0.54 1.09 10.12
CA ALA A 67 -0.55 1.79 9.42
C ALA A 67 -0.24 3.28 9.19
N LEU A 68 0.39 3.95 10.15
CA LEU A 68 0.80 5.34 10.03
C LEU A 68 1.96 5.55 9.05
N GLN A 69 2.80 4.55 8.82
CA GLN A 69 3.94 4.61 7.88
C GLN A 69 3.72 3.81 6.58
N ILE A 70 2.47 3.49 6.25
CA ILE A 70 2.04 2.91 4.96
C ILE A 70 2.81 3.50 3.77
N GLY A 71 3.34 2.62 2.91
CA GLY A 71 4.10 3.02 1.72
C GLY A 71 5.53 3.53 1.98
N ASN A 72 5.94 3.73 3.23
CA ASN A 72 7.33 4.07 3.58
C ASN A 72 8.17 2.81 3.83
N LEU A 73 9.50 2.97 3.74
CA LEU A 73 10.43 1.93 4.14
C LEU A 73 10.28 1.62 5.63
N ILE A 74 10.22 0.33 5.97
CA ILE A 74 10.13 -0.10 7.37
C ILE A 74 11.41 0.31 8.11
N ASN A 75 11.25 1.12 9.15
CA ASN A 75 12.29 1.38 10.13
C ASN A 75 12.13 0.43 11.33
N TYR A 76 12.84 -0.69 11.28
CA TYR A 76 12.75 -1.71 12.33
C TYR A 76 13.16 -1.21 13.72
N SER A 77 14.09 -0.25 13.82
CA SER A 77 14.53 0.30 15.11
C SER A 77 13.41 1.10 15.76
N GLU A 78 12.86 2.06 15.01
CA GLU A 78 11.73 2.88 15.45
C GLU A 78 10.51 2.04 15.83
N LEU A 79 10.23 0.99 15.05
CA LEU A 79 9.16 0.06 15.38
C LEU A 79 9.43 -0.74 16.67
N CYS A 80 10.68 -1.07 16.99
CA CYS A 80 11.02 -1.71 18.26
C CYS A 80 10.74 -0.75 19.41
N ASP A 81 11.14 0.52 19.28
CA ASP A 81 10.94 1.54 20.29
C ASP A 81 9.44 1.80 20.55
N ILE A 82 8.63 1.88 19.49
CA ILE A 82 7.18 2.11 19.60
C ILE A 82 6.45 0.89 20.19
N SER A 83 6.78 -0.31 19.73
CA SER A 83 6.06 -1.53 20.14
C SER A 83 6.56 -2.13 21.46
N GLY A 84 7.80 -1.85 21.85
CA GLY A 84 8.51 -2.52 22.94
C GLY A 84 8.99 -3.93 22.60
N PHE A 85 8.82 -4.39 21.35
CA PHE A 85 9.33 -5.70 20.95
C PHE A 85 10.84 -5.66 20.73
N LYS A 86 11.50 -6.77 21.09
CA LYS A 86 12.86 -7.05 20.60
C LYS A 86 12.83 -7.29 19.09
N PHE A 87 13.91 -6.94 18.40
CA PHE A 87 14.01 -6.98 16.93
C PHE A 87 13.59 -8.32 16.29
N SER A 88 14.05 -9.46 16.83
CA SER A 88 13.69 -10.79 16.31
C SER A 88 12.19 -11.05 16.38
N LYS A 89 11.59 -10.70 17.52
CA LYS A 89 10.16 -10.81 17.77
C LYS A 89 9.35 -9.88 16.87
N LEU A 90 9.80 -8.65 16.70
CA LEU A 90 9.16 -7.69 15.81
C LEU A 90 9.11 -8.20 14.36
N LYS A 91 10.21 -8.77 13.86
CA LYS A 91 10.23 -9.41 12.52
C LYS A 91 9.30 -10.61 12.42
N ALA A 92 9.22 -11.43 13.47
CA ALA A 92 8.26 -12.53 13.54
C ALA A 92 6.81 -12.01 13.54
N SER A 93 6.53 -10.92 14.28
CA SER A 93 5.23 -10.26 14.31
C SER A 93 4.81 -9.71 12.95
N VAL A 94 5.69 -9.00 12.24
CA VAL A 94 5.41 -8.55 10.86
C VAL A 94 5.12 -9.75 9.94
N SER A 95 5.86 -10.86 10.10
CA SER A 95 5.63 -12.06 9.29
C SER A 95 4.33 -12.78 9.64
N ILE A 96 3.82 -12.64 10.87
CA ILE A 96 2.51 -13.17 11.25
C ILE A 96 1.40 -12.30 10.65
N LEU A 97 1.52 -10.97 10.67
CA LEU A 97 0.57 -10.07 10.00
C LEU A 97 0.39 -10.39 8.51
N GLU A 98 1.44 -10.87 7.84
CA GLU A 98 1.36 -11.37 6.46
C GLU A 98 0.57 -12.68 6.33
N LYS A 99 0.78 -13.61 7.26
CA LYS A 99 0.11 -14.92 7.26
C LYS A 99 -1.39 -14.81 7.57
N VAL A 100 -1.78 -13.84 8.40
CA VAL A 100 -3.18 -13.57 8.75
C VAL A 100 -3.83 -12.52 7.84
N PHE A 101 -3.21 -12.20 6.70
CA PHE A 101 -3.74 -11.27 5.71
C PHE A 101 -4.13 -9.90 6.29
N ILE A 102 -3.26 -9.28 7.10
CA ILE A 102 -3.45 -7.91 7.59
C ILE A 102 -2.61 -6.93 6.77
N ALA A 103 -1.34 -7.25 6.56
CA ALA A 103 -0.40 -6.41 5.83
C ALA A 103 0.71 -7.23 5.17
N ASN A 104 1.25 -6.72 4.07
CA ASN A 104 2.28 -7.36 3.26
C ASN A 104 3.46 -6.45 2.97
N ARG A 105 4.65 -7.04 2.99
CA ARG A 105 5.90 -6.37 2.64
C ARG A 105 6.06 -6.28 1.13
N CYS A 106 6.24 -5.07 0.63
CA CYS A 106 6.68 -4.79 -0.73
C CYS A 106 8.21 -4.70 -0.76
N TYR A 107 8.84 -5.66 -1.43
CA TYR A 107 10.30 -5.75 -1.52
C TYR A 107 10.85 -4.91 -2.68
N PRO A 108 12.10 -4.44 -2.61
CA PRO A 108 12.70 -3.67 -3.69
C PRO A 108 12.87 -4.52 -4.96
N PHE A 109 12.71 -3.89 -6.11
CA PHE A 109 13.12 -4.40 -7.40
C PHE A 109 14.64 -4.24 -7.54
N SER A 110 15.37 -5.35 -7.70
CA SER A 110 16.78 -5.31 -8.02
C SER A 110 17.14 -6.31 -9.11
N SER A 111 18.06 -5.90 -9.99
CA SER A 111 18.73 -6.84 -10.89
C SER A 111 19.62 -7.83 -10.14
N ASN A 112 20.00 -7.54 -8.89
CA ASN A 112 20.77 -8.42 -8.03
C ASN A 112 19.93 -8.88 -6.84
N LYS A 113 19.50 -10.15 -6.86
CA LYS A 113 18.70 -10.77 -5.80
C LYS A 113 19.32 -10.65 -4.40
N ARG A 114 20.65 -10.59 -4.28
CA ARG A 114 21.32 -10.38 -2.98
C ARG A 114 21.03 -8.99 -2.40
N ASN A 115 20.89 -7.97 -3.24
CA ASN A 115 20.53 -6.62 -2.79
C ASN A 115 19.06 -6.50 -2.38
N GLU A 116 18.18 -7.38 -2.87
CA GLU A 116 16.78 -7.44 -2.44
C GLU A 116 16.65 -7.89 -0.98
N LEU A 117 17.58 -8.74 -0.52
CA LEU A 117 17.59 -9.28 0.84
C LEU A 117 18.05 -8.26 1.90
N VAL A 118 18.87 -7.28 1.51
CA VAL A 118 19.53 -6.36 2.46
C VAL A 118 18.74 -5.07 2.65
N LYS A 119 17.96 -4.66 1.64
CA LYS A 119 17.18 -3.41 1.68
C LYS A 119 15.87 -3.61 2.43
N ASN A 120 15.50 -2.61 3.22
CA ASN A 120 14.24 -2.63 3.97
C ASN A 120 13.04 -2.66 3.00
N PRO A 121 12.03 -3.50 3.26
CA PRO A 121 10.80 -3.48 2.48
C PRO A 121 9.94 -2.26 2.86
N LYS A 122 8.96 -1.94 2.01
CA LYS A 122 7.80 -1.11 2.39
C LYS A 122 6.69 -1.98 2.97
N ILE A 123 5.73 -1.37 3.67
CA ILE A 123 4.53 -2.07 4.17
C ILE A 123 3.26 -1.51 3.53
N TYR A 124 2.35 -2.41 3.13
CA TYR A 124 1.01 -2.08 2.65
C TYR A 124 -0.01 -3.03 3.30
N PHE A 125 -1.20 -2.53 3.60
CA PHE A 125 -2.31 -3.30 4.17
C PHE A 125 -3.10 -3.98 3.06
N VAL A 126 -3.71 -5.13 3.36
CA VAL A 126 -4.51 -5.88 2.37
C VAL A 126 -5.80 -5.14 1.96
N ASP A 127 -6.20 -4.14 2.75
CA ASP A 127 -7.40 -3.35 2.55
C ASP A 127 -7.23 -1.97 3.20
N THR A 128 -7.56 -0.91 2.46
CA THR A 128 -7.41 0.47 2.94
C THR A 128 -8.43 0.84 4.01
N GLY A 129 -9.62 0.24 4.00
CA GLY A 129 -10.63 0.38 5.05
C GLY A 129 -10.14 -0.21 6.37
N LEU A 130 -9.55 -1.41 6.33
CA LEU A 130 -8.91 -2.02 7.50
C LEU A 130 -7.78 -1.14 8.05
N ARG A 131 -6.93 -0.60 7.17
CA ARG A 131 -5.90 0.35 7.58
C ARG A 131 -6.49 1.61 8.23
N ASN A 132 -7.55 2.16 7.63
CA ASN A 132 -8.16 3.41 8.08
C ASN A 132 -8.87 3.26 9.43
N VAL A 133 -9.47 2.10 9.71
CA VAL A 133 -10.03 1.83 11.04
C VAL A 133 -8.94 1.73 12.12
N ILE A 134 -7.76 1.19 11.79
CA ILE A 134 -6.62 1.09 12.72
C ILE A 134 -6.13 2.47 13.17
N VAL A 135 -6.07 3.43 12.23
CA VAL A 135 -5.66 4.81 12.54
C VAL A 135 -6.84 5.70 12.96
N ASN A 136 -8.07 5.18 12.87
CA ASN A 136 -9.33 5.89 13.11
C ASN A 136 -9.42 7.22 12.34
N ASP A 137 -9.11 7.18 11.05
CA ASP A 137 -9.21 8.33 10.16
C ASP A 137 -9.94 7.91 8.87
N PHE A 138 -11.05 8.58 8.59
CA PHE A 138 -11.92 8.36 7.43
C PHE A 138 -12.24 9.68 6.72
N LYS A 139 -11.48 10.75 6.99
CA LYS A 139 -11.69 12.06 6.35
C LYS A 139 -11.44 11.94 4.85
N ASP A 140 -12.17 12.75 4.08
CA ASP A 140 -11.95 12.85 2.63
C ASP A 140 -10.64 13.56 2.29
N GLU A 141 -10.32 14.64 3.02
CA GLU A 141 -9.10 15.40 2.83
C GLU A 141 -8.01 14.96 3.82
N ARG A 142 -6.98 14.31 3.29
CA ARG A 142 -5.89 13.75 4.08
C ARG A 142 -4.53 14.00 3.44
N THR A 143 -3.53 14.21 4.28
CA THR A 143 -2.14 14.39 3.86
C THR A 143 -1.52 13.10 3.32
N ASP A 144 -1.99 11.94 3.76
CA ASP A 144 -1.54 10.61 3.33
C ASP A 144 -2.35 10.03 2.15
N SER A 145 -3.16 10.85 1.46
CA SER A 145 -3.99 10.39 0.33
C SER A 145 -3.16 9.67 -0.73
N GLY A 146 -1.97 10.17 -1.10
CA GLY A 146 -1.10 9.49 -2.07
C GLY A 146 -0.75 8.05 -1.66
N ALA A 147 -0.35 7.86 -0.40
CA ALA A 147 0.00 6.54 0.14
C ALA A 147 -1.22 5.59 0.22
N LEU A 148 -2.42 6.13 0.45
CA LEU A 148 -3.65 5.34 0.41
C LEU A 148 -3.95 4.81 -1.00
N TYR A 149 -3.75 5.63 -2.04
CA TYR A 149 -3.92 5.18 -3.42
C TYR A 149 -2.84 4.18 -3.84
N GLU A 150 -1.59 4.36 -3.40
CA GLU A 150 -0.55 3.35 -3.58
C GLU A 150 -0.94 2.01 -2.93
N ASN A 151 -1.43 2.06 -1.69
CA ASN A 151 -1.87 0.86 -0.98
C ASN A 151 -3.05 0.20 -1.67
N LEU A 152 -4.02 0.98 -2.16
CA LEU A 152 -5.14 0.44 -2.91
C LEU A 152 -4.63 -0.39 -4.09
N ILE A 153 -3.76 0.19 -4.91
CA ILE A 153 -3.17 -0.48 -6.07
C ILE A 153 -2.41 -1.74 -5.65
N TYR A 154 -1.60 -1.65 -4.60
CA TYR A 154 -0.86 -2.79 -4.08
C TYR A 154 -1.79 -3.93 -3.61
N SER A 155 -2.84 -3.59 -2.86
CA SER A 155 -3.80 -4.57 -2.34
C SER A 155 -4.57 -5.27 -3.46
N GLU A 156 -4.95 -4.56 -4.52
CA GLU A 156 -5.68 -5.17 -5.65
C GLU A 156 -4.78 -6.08 -6.49
N TYR A 157 -3.48 -5.77 -6.61
CA TYR A 157 -2.50 -6.69 -7.20
C TYR A 157 -2.31 -7.94 -6.35
N LEU A 158 -2.18 -7.77 -5.04
CA LEU A 158 -2.02 -8.87 -4.10
C LEU A 158 -3.22 -9.82 -4.16
N LYS A 159 -4.45 -9.29 -4.20
CA LYS A 159 -5.70 -10.07 -4.34
C LYS A 159 -5.77 -10.86 -5.66
N LYS A 160 -5.15 -10.34 -6.73
CA LYS A 160 -5.00 -11.01 -8.03
C LYS A 160 -3.84 -12.03 -8.05
N GLY A 161 -3.17 -12.26 -6.92
CA GLY A 161 -2.01 -13.17 -6.83
C GLY A 161 -0.75 -12.61 -7.51
N LYS A 162 -0.72 -11.31 -7.82
CA LYS A 162 0.42 -10.65 -8.46
C LYS A 162 1.34 -10.05 -7.41
N LYS A 163 2.64 -10.04 -7.72
CA LYS A 163 3.67 -9.43 -6.88
C LYS A 163 4.09 -8.09 -7.48
N LEU A 164 4.06 -7.04 -6.65
CA LEU A 164 4.66 -5.76 -6.96
C LEU A 164 5.94 -5.57 -6.15
N ASN A 165 6.92 -4.91 -6.77
CA ASN A 165 8.17 -4.50 -6.15
C ASN A 165 8.32 -2.99 -6.25
N TYR A 166 8.89 -2.31 -5.25
CA TYR A 166 9.21 -0.88 -5.38
C TYR A 166 10.60 -0.67 -5.95
N TRP A 167 10.90 0.46 -6.60
CA TRP A 167 12.27 0.76 -7.01
C TRP A 167 12.79 2.03 -6.35
N ARG A 168 14.00 1.96 -5.77
CA ARG A 168 14.65 3.12 -5.13
C ARG A 168 16.15 3.14 -5.35
N THR A 169 16.67 4.33 -5.66
CA THR A 169 18.10 4.63 -5.81
C THR A 169 18.74 5.06 -4.49
N LYS A 170 20.08 5.05 -4.42
CA LYS A 170 20.81 5.58 -3.25
C LYS A 170 20.59 7.08 -3.03
N SER A 171 20.36 7.84 -4.10
CA SER A 171 20.05 9.27 -4.06
C SER A 171 18.58 9.58 -3.75
N GLY A 172 17.76 8.55 -3.48
CA GLY A 172 16.38 8.72 -3.02
C GLY A 172 15.32 8.83 -4.11
N ALA A 173 15.68 8.79 -5.40
CA ALA A 173 14.68 8.66 -6.47
C ALA A 173 13.93 7.32 -6.35
N GLU A 174 12.61 7.37 -6.46
CA GLU A 174 11.72 6.24 -6.19
C GLU A 174 10.60 6.11 -7.23
N VAL A 175 10.37 4.90 -7.71
CA VAL A 175 9.18 4.52 -8.47
C VAL A 175 8.36 3.59 -7.59
N ASP A 176 7.07 3.87 -7.48
CA ASP A 176 6.19 3.25 -6.47
C ASP A 176 6.13 1.74 -6.64
N PHE A 177 5.88 1.27 -7.88
CA PHE A 177 5.84 -0.16 -8.19
C PHE A 177 6.46 -0.51 -9.54
N ILE A 178 6.93 -1.75 -9.63
CA ILE A 178 7.42 -2.43 -10.82
C ILE A 178 6.59 -3.71 -10.97
N ASP A 179 5.87 -3.83 -12.08
CA ASP A 179 5.12 -5.03 -12.48
C ASP A 179 5.87 -5.70 -13.64
N GLU A 180 6.52 -6.84 -13.39
CA GLU A 180 7.26 -7.60 -14.42
C GLU A 180 8.23 -6.76 -15.30
N SER A 181 8.86 -5.73 -14.71
CA SER A 181 9.77 -4.73 -15.35
C SER A 181 9.09 -3.48 -15.93
N ILE A 182 7.77 -3.39 -15.88
CA ILE A 182 7.00 -2.20 -16.24
C ILE A 182 6.91 -1.28 -15.00
N PRO A 183 7.48 -0.06 -15.04
CA PRO A 183 7.34 0.88 -13.94
C PRO A 183 5.93 1.49 -13.91
N LEU A 184 5.37 1.51 -12.70
CA LEU A 184 4.09 2.12 -12.36
C LEU A 184 4.37 3.27 -11.36
N GLU A 185 4.00 4.49 -11.75
CA GLU A 185 4.03 5.66 -10.88
C GLU A 185 2.61 6.06 -10.50
N ILE A 186 2.32 6.10 -9.20
CA ILE A 186 1.01 6.40 -8.64
C ILE A 186 0.96 7.87 -8.27
N LYS A 187 0.03 8.63 -8.87
CA LYS A 187 -0.13 10.06 -8.62
C LYS A 187 -1.58 10.44 -8.52
N LEU A 188 -1.89 11.49 -7.77
CA LEU A 188 -3.24 12.08 -7.83
C LEU A 188 -3.47 12.85 -9.14
N THR A 189 -2.40 13.33 -9.79
CA THR A 189 -2.47 14.07 -11.06
C THR A 189 -1.61 13.40 -12.13
N PRO A 190 -1.99 13.48 -13.42
CA PRO A 190 -1.29 12.79 -14.51
C PRO A 190 -0.02 13.55 -14.92
N LYS A 191 1.01 13.50 -14.07
CA LYS A 191 2.32 14.11 -14.29
C LYS A 191 3.42 13.06 -14.13
N ILE A 192 4.37 13.09 -15.05
CA ILE A 192 5.57 12.23 -14.99
C ILE A 192 6.51 12.79 -13.92
N GLY A 193 6.88 11.98 -12.94
CA GLY A 193 7.84 12.36 -11.92
C GLY A 193 9.29 12.27 -12.40
N LYS A 194 10.18 13.02 -11.74
CA LYS A 194 11.63 12.94 -11.99
C LYS A 194 12.17 11.52 -11.77
N SER A 195 11.59 10.79 -10.82
CA SER A 195 12.02 9.43 -10.50
C SER A 195 11.68 8.42 -11.60
N LEU A 196 10.55 8.57 -12.29
CA LEU A 196 10.23 7.77 -13.46
C LEU A 196 11.21 8.04 -14.62
N HIS A 197 11.61 9.30 -14.83
CA HIS A 197 12.68 9.61 -15.78
C HIS A 197 14.00 8.92 -15.41
N SER A 198 14.37 8.89 -14.14
CA SER A 198 15.57 8.19 -13.66
C SER A 198 15.49 6.68 -13.90
N PHE A 199 14.32 6.07 -13.71
CA PHE A 199 14.12 4.65 -14.01
C PHE A 199 14.26 4.38 -15.51
N ILE A 200 13.57 5.17 -16.35
CA ILE A 200 13.62 5.06 -17.81
C ILE A 200 15.06 5.19 -18.32
N ALA A 201 15.81 6.16 -17.80
CA ALA A 201 17.20 6.35 -18.19
C ALA A 201 18.10 5.16 -17.83
N LYS A 202 17.78 4.43 -16.75
CA LYS A 202 18.58 3.31 -16.27
C LYS A 202 18.23 1.99 -16.95
N TYR A 203 16.95 1.72 -17.18
CA TYR A 203 16.47 0.39 -17.62
C TYR A 203 15.90 0.38 -19.04
N SER A 204 15.63 1.55 -19.63
CA SER A 204 15.02 1.69 -20.97
C SER A 204 13.82 0.76 -21.20
N PRO A 205 12.80 0.74 -20.32
CA PRO A 205 11.64 -0.13 -20.50
C PRO A 205 10.86 0.27 -21.75
N GLU A 206 10.21 -0.68 -22.41
CA GLU A 206 9.38 -0.38 -23.59
C GLU A 206 8.14 0.45 -23.21
N LYS A 207 7.54 0.13 -22.06
CA LYS A 207 6.33 0.76 -21.53
C LYS A 207 6.51 1.22 -20.10
N ALA A 208 5.80 2.29 -19.74
CA ALA A 208 5.66 2.79 -18.38
C ALA A 208 4.23 3.31 -18.19
N PHE A 209 3.74 3.32 -16.95
CA PHE A 209 2.42 3.86 -16.65
C PHE A 209 2.44 4.86 -15.50
N VAL A 210 1.73 5.97 -15.68
CA VAL A 210 1.31 6.85 -14.59
C VAL A 210 -0.16 6.55 -14.31
N VAL A 211 -0.43 5.95 -13.15
CA VAL A 211 -1.79 5.68 -12.70
C VAL A 211 -2.26 6.87 -11.87
N SER A 212 -3.37 7.51 -12.26
CA SER A 212 -3.82 8.71 -11.57
C SER A 212 -5.33 8.95 -11.53
N GLY A 213 -5.75 10.00 -10.85
CA GLY A 213 -7.18 10.36 -10.76
C GLY A 213 -7.78 10.84 -12.09
N ARG A 214 -6.95 11.17 -13.09
CA ARG A 214 -7.41 11.68 -14.39
C ARG A 214 -6.62 11.03 -15.52
N ASN A 215 -7.26 10.88 -16.67
CA ASN A 215 -6.58 10.44 -17.88
C ASN A 215 -5.76 11.59 -18.48
N ALA A 216 -4.73 11.23 -19.25
CA ALA A 216 -3.99 12.14 -20.11
C ALA A 216 -3.54 11.39 -21.37
N ALA A 217 -3.16 12.13 -22.41
CA ALA A 217 -2.59 11.53 -23.62
C ALA A 217 -1.26 10.84 -23.29
N SER A 218 -0.98 9.71 -23.94
CA SER A 218 0.31 9.04 -23.82
C SER A 218 1.45 9.96 -24.26
N LYS A 219 2.64 9.72 -23.72
CA LYS A 219 3.83 10.49 -24.03
C LYS A 219 4.98 9.56 -24.33
N LYS A 220 5.83 9.93 -25.28
CA LYS A 220 7.07 9.21 -25.55
C LYS A 220 8.23 9.90 -24.85
N VAL A 221 9.01 9.13 -24.10
CA VAL A 221 10.25 9.60 -23.46
C VAL A 221 11.36 8.63 -23.87
N LYS A 222 12.31 9.12 -24.68
CA LYS A 222 13.28 8.25 -25.36
C LYS A 222 12.56 7.16 -26.16
N ASN A 223 12.83 5.89 -25.88
CA ASN A 223 12.19 4.74 -26.50
C ASN A 223 11.02 4.16 -25.68
N THR A 224 10.69 4.78 -24.55
CA THR A 224 9.60 4.32 -23.66
C THR A 224 8.30 5.03 -24.00
N GLU A 225 7.24 4.25 -24.19
CA GLU A 225 5.87 4.77 -24.23
C GLU A 225 5.31 4.87 -22.81
N ILE A 226 4.90 6.08 -22.42
CA ILE A 226 4.29 6.35 -21.12
C ILE A 226 2.79 6.51 -21.30
N GLY A 227 2.03 5.51 -20.83
CA GLY A 227 0.58 5.57 -20.75
C GLY A 227 0.10 6.28 -19.48
N PHE A 228 -1.01 7.01 -19.56
CA PHE A 228 -1.70 7.53 -18.39
C PHE A 228 -3.03 6.79 -18.25
N VAL A 229 -3.23 6.17 -17.09
CA VAL A 229 -4.40 5.33 -16.82
C VAL A 229 -5.09 5.86 -15.57
N SER A 230 -6.42 6.01 -15.63
CA SER A 230 -7.16 6.37 -14.43
C SER A 230 -7.17 5.23 -13.41
N PHE A 231 -7.26 5.52 -12.11
CA PHE A 231 -7.47 4.50 -11.08
C PHE A 231 -8.62 3.54 -11.44
N ALA A 232 -9.71 4.08 -12.01
CA ALA A 232 -10.89 3.30 -12.39
C ALA A 232 -10.66 2.31 -13.52
N LYS A 233 -9.74 2.61 -14.45
CA LYS A 233 -9.41 1.73 -15.56
C LYS A 233 -8.33 0.72 -15.20
N PHE A 234 -7.57 1.00 -14.15
CA PHE A 234 -6.43 0.19 -13.73
C PHE A 234 -6.82 -0.95 -12.78
N LEU A 235 -7.84 -0.73 -11.94
CA LEU A 235 -8.39 -1.72 -11.01
C LEU A 235 -9.30 -2.71 -11.73
#